data_AF-A0A7J2RHR9-F1
#
_entry.id   AF-A0A7J2RHR9-F1
#
_cell.length_a   1.000
_cell.length_b   1.000
_cell.length_c   1.000
_cell.angle_alpha   90.00
_cell.angle_beta   90.00
_cell.angle_gamma   90.00
#
_symmetry.space_group_name_H-M   'P 1'
#
loop_
_entity.id
_entity.type
_entity.pdbx_description
1 polymer ?
#
loop_
_entity_poly.entity_id
_entity_poly.type
_entity_poly.pdbx_seq_one_letter_code
_entity_poly.pdbx_strand_id
1 'polypeptide(L)'
;MKFLKDKQGNKLTYSEYMQRWKSGIQSVTPLQQIKIQIRSTIIMLVGILAGIIVTLFNIKTLWWVLIILVGVFGVTSVQLLGSLQKKKALEDIEIVMKGGETK
;
A
#
# COMPACT_ATOMS: atom_id res chain seq x y z
N MET A 1 16.84 0.51 -29.59
CA MET A 1 15.67 0.79 -28.75
C MET A 1 15.27 -0.50 -28.02
N LYS A 2 15.06 -0.47 -26.70
CA LYS A 2 14.66 -1.64 -25.90
C LYS A 2 13.19 -1.92 -26.15
N PHE A 3 12.86 -3.01 -26.85
CA PHE A 3 11.49 -3.38 -27.20
C PHE A 3 10.85 -4.18 -26.05
N LEU A 4 9.69 -3.72 -25.57
CA LEU A 4 8.86 -4.45 -24.61
C LEU A 4 7.99 -5.44 -25.41
N LYS A 5 8.06 -6.72 -25.06
CA LYS A 5 7.23 -7.78 -25.66
C LYS A 5 6.07 -8.11 -24.73
N ASP A 6 4.89 -8.37 -25.27
CA ASP A 6 3.82 -8.97 -24.48
C ASP A 6 4.06 -10.47 -24.21
N LYS A 7 3.19 -11.08 -23.40
CA LYS A 7 3.24 -12.51 -23.06
C LYS A 7 3.10 -13.45 -24.27
N GLN A 8 2.70 -12.91 -25.43
CA GLN A 8 2.52 -13.65 -26.70
C GLN A 8 3.65 -13.37 -27.70
N GLY A 9 4.65 -12.57 -27.32
CA GLY A 9 5.81 -12.26 -28.16
C GLY A 9 5.59 -11.15 -29.18
N ASN A 10 4.44 -10.47 -29.17
CA ASN A 10 4.19 -9.33 -30.04
C ASN A 10 4.97 -8.11 -29.54
N LYS A 11 5.53 -7.37 -30.50
CA LYS A 11 6.29 -6.14 -30.25
C LYS A 11 5.30 -5.06 -29.83
N LEU A 12 5.38 -4.58 -28.58
CA LEU A 12 4.63 -3.40 -28.17
C LEU A 12 5.48 -2.15 -28.30
N THR A 13 4.85 -1.11 -28.82
CA THR A 13 5.37 0.25 -28.68
C THR A 13 5.24 0.68 -27.21
N TYR A 14 6.16 1.52 -26.72
CA TYR A 14 6.11 2.04 -25.34
C TYR A 14 4.75 2.68 -24.99
N SER A 15 4.13 3.37 -25.96
CA SER A 15 2.79 3.95 -25.81
C SER A 15 1.71 2.88 -25.55
N GLU A 16 1.70 1.80 -26.33
CA GLU A 16 0.74 0.70 -26.16
C GLU A 16 0.96 -0.04 -24.83
N TYR A 17 2.22 -0.21 -24.42
CA TYR A 17 2.55 -0.79 -23.12
C TYR A 17 1.99 0.07 -21.99
N MET A 18 2.20 1.39 -22.07
CA MET A 18 1.70 2.33 -21.05
C MET A 18 0.17 2.37 -21.03
N GLN A 19 -0.48 2.29 -22.18
CA GLN A 19 -1.94 2.24 -22.29
C GLN A 19 -2.51 0.96 -21.64
N ARG A 20 -1.92 -0.20 -21.93
CA ARG A 20 -2.31 -1.49 -21.30
C ARG A 20 -2.02 -1.50 -19.80
N TRP A 21 -0.89 -0.95 -19.38
CA TRP A 21 -0.53 -0.82 -17.96
C TRP A 21 -1.52 0.09 -17.21
N LYS A 22 -1.85 1.26 -17.79
CA LYS A 22 -2.83 2.19 -17.21
C LYS A 22 -4.22 1.57 -17.13
N SER A 23 -4.64 0.85 -18.17
CA SER A 23 -5.91 0.11 -18.18
C SER A 23 -5.94 -0.99 -17.10
N GLY A 24 -4.84 -1.73 -16.93
CA GLY A 24 -4.69 -2.71 -15.85
C GLY A 24 -4.81 -2.09 -14.46
N ILE A 25 -4.19 -0.92 -14.23
CA ILE A 25 -4.30 -0.20 -12.95
C ILE A 25 -5.72 0.33 -12.72
N GLN A 26 -6.38 0.84 -13.77
CA GLN A 26 -7.78 1.29 -13.69
C GLN A 26 -8.75 0.15 -13.37
N SER A 27 -8.40 -1.09 -13.73
CA SER A 27 -9.22 -2.27 -13.41
C SER A 27 -9.07 -2.77 -11.97
N VAL A 28 -8.11 -2.25 -11.20
CA VAL A 28 -7.94 -2.62 -9.79
C VAL A 28 -9.06 -2.01 -8.96
N THR A 29 -9.89 -2.86 -8.35
CA THR A 29 -11.03 -2.38 -7.57
C THR A 29 -10.57 -1.58 -6.34
N PRO A 30 -11.35 -0.59 -5.88
CA PRO A 30 -11.01 0.19 -4.68
C PRO A 30 -10.68 -0.69 -3.46
N LEU A 31 -11.39 -1.80 -3.32
CA LEU A 31 -11.20 -2.77 -2.24
C LEU A 31 -9.87 -3.52 -2.35
N GLN A 32 -9.44 -3.86 -3.57
CA GLN A 32 -8.13 -4.44 -3.82
C GLN A 32 -7.00 -3.42 -3.55
N GLN A 33 -7.18 -2.15 -3.93
CA GLN A 33 -6.20 -1.10 -3.63
C GLN A 33 -6.00 -0.94 -2.11
N ILE A 34 -7.09 -0.90 -1.34
CA ILE A 34 -7.01 -0.80 0.12
C ILE A 34 -6.36 -2.04 0.74
N LYS A 35 -6.66 -3.25 0.25
CA LYS A 35 -6.00 -4.48 0.73
C LYS A 35 -4.48 -4.44 0.50
N ILE A 36 -4.04 -3.96 -0.66
CA ILE A 36 -2.61 -3.77 -0.96
C ILE A 36 -2.02 -2.71 -0.02
N GLN A 37 -2.69 -1.57 0.14
CA GLN A 37 -2.24 -0.50 1.02
C GLN A 37 -2.04 -0.98 2.46
N ILE A 38 -2.99 -1.73 3.02
CA ILE A 38 -2.88 -2.29 4.38
C ILE A 38 -1.63 -3.18 4.51
N ARG A 39 -1.41 -4.09 3.55
CA ARG A 39 -0.23 -4.98 3.56
C ARG A 39 1.07 -4.18 3.50
N SER A 40 1.16 -3.20 2.61
CA SER A 40 2.33 -2.32 2.49
C SER A 40 2.58 -1.52 3.77
N THR A 41 1.53 -0.98 4.39
CA THR A 41 1.63 -0.24 5.65
C THR A 41 2.12 -1.13 6.80
N ILE A 42 1.71 -2.40 6.85
CA ILE A 42 2.23 -3.36 7.84
C ILE A 42 3.74 -3.59 7.64
N ILE A 43 4.19 -3.75 6.40
CA ILE A 43 5.63 -3.90 6.09
C ILE A 43 6.40 -2.64 6.52
N MET A 44 5.85 -1.44 6.25
CA MET A 44 6.46 -0.19 6.71
C MET A 44 6.56 -0.13 8.24
N LEU A 45 5.52 -0.55 8.97
CA LEU A 45 5.56 -0.60 10.44
C LEU A 45 6.67 -1.52 10.96
N VAL A 46 6.88 -2.68 10.32
CA VAL A 46 7.99 -3.57 10.67
C VAL A 46 9.34 -2.89 10.43
N GLY A 47 9.50 -2.18 9.30
CA GLY A 47 10.71 -1.40 9.01
C GLY A 47 10.96 -0.28 10.03
N ILE A 48 9.91 0.43 10.44
CA ILE A 48 9.98 1.47 11.49
C ILE A 48 10.41 0.85 12.82
N LEU A 49 9.82 -0.28 13.22
CA LEU A 49 10.20 -0.98 14.46
C LEU A 49 11.66 -1.43 14.43
N ALA A 50 12.14 -1.99 13.32
CA ALA A 50 13.54 -2.34 13.15
C ALA A 50 14.45 -1.09 13.25
N GLY A 51 14.05 0.01 12.62
CA GLY A 51 14.75 1.30 12.71
C GLY A 51 14.83 1.81 14.15
N ILE A 52 13.74 1.73 14.92
CA ILE A 52 13.71 2.11 16.34
C ILE A 52 14.71 1.27 17.13
N ILE A 53 14.71 -0.06 16.94
CA ILE A 53 15.64 -0.97 17.63
C ILE A 53 17.10 -0.59 17.34
N VAL A 54 17.46 -0.40 16.06
CA VAL A 54 18.84 0.00 15.67
C VAL A 54 19.23 1.35 16.26
N THR A 55 18.28 2.28 16.30
CA THR A 55 18.51 3.64 16.83
C THR A 55 18.69 3.62 18.35
N LEU A 56 17.98 2.74 19.06
CA LEU A 56 18.14 2.54 20.50
C LEU A 56 19.56 2.04 20.85
N PHE A 57 20.15 1.17 20.04
CA PHE A 57 21.54 0.74 20.25
C PHE A 57 22.58 1.87 20.06
N ASN A 58 22.23 2.92 19.31
CA ASN A 58 23.11 4.07 19.03
C ASN A 58 22.53 5.39 19.58
N ILE A 59 21.84 5.33 20.72
CA ILE A 59 21.05 6.46 21.21
C ILE A 59 21.86 7.72 21.51
N LYS A 60 23.14 7.59 21.89
CA LYS A 60 24.01 8.74 22.21
C LYS A 60 24.23 9.66 21.00
N THR A 61 24.17 9.13 19.79
CA THR A 61 24.37 9.89 18.54
C THR A 61 23.09 10.10 17.77
N LEU A 62 22.10 9.22 17.90
CA LEU A 62 20.88 9.22 17.07
C LEU A 62 19.58 9.51 17.85
N TRP A 63 19.66 10.14 19.03
CA TRP A 63 18.48 10.42 19.86
C TRP A 63 17.37 11.21 19.13
N TRP A 64 17.73 12.15 18.23
CA TRP A 64 16.74 12.87 17.41
C TRP A 64 16.04 11.96 16.38
N VAL A 65 16.76 10.97 15.83
CA VAL A 65 16.19 9.99 14.88
C VAL A 65 15.18 9.13 15.61
N LEU A 66 15.43 8.79 16.88
CA LEU A 66 14.50 8.03 17.70
C LEU A 66 13.16 8.78 17.86
N ILE A 67 13.21 10.08 18.17
CA ILE A 67 12.01 10.91 18.30
C ILE A 67 11.21 10.94 17.00
N ILE A 68 11.89 11.11 15.86
CA ILE A 68 11.25 11.09 14.54
C ILE A 68 10.60 9.73 14.27
N LEU A 69 11.32 8.63 14.52
CA LEU A 69 10.81 7.29 14.28
C LEU A 69 9.59 6.96 15.16
N VAL A 70 9.57 7.42 16.41
CA VAL A 70 8.40 7.29 17.28
C VAL A 70 7.21 8.10 16.75
N GLY A 71 7.44 9.34 16.29
CA GLY A 71 6.40 10.14 15.65
C GLY A 71 5.83 9.49 14.39
N VAL A 72 6.70 9.01 13.51
CA VAL A 72 6.32 8.29 12.29
C VAL A 72 5.60 6.99 12.60
N PHE A 73 6.01 6.26 13.63
CA PHE A 73 5.33 5.05 14.10
C PHE A 73 3.87 5.35 14.51
N GLY A 74 3.65 6.43 15.26
CA GLY A 74 2.31 6.87 15.64
C GLY A 74 1.44 7.21 14.44
N VAL A 75 1.95 8.05 13.52
CA VAL A 75 1.22 8.44 12.29
C VAL A 75 0.88 7.22 11.43
N THR A 76 1.85 6.33 11.23
CA THR A 76 1.67 5.13 10.40
C THR A 76 0.66 4.16 11.02
N SER A 77 0.61 4.07 12.35
CA SER A 77 -0.39 3.28 13.07
C SER A 77 -1.80 3.84 12.89
N VAL A 78 -1.98 5.16 13.00
CA VAL A 78 -3.27 5.82 12.73
C VAL A 78 -3.69 5.64 11.27
N GLN A 79 -2.74 5.74 10.34
CA GLN A 79 -2.99 5.49 8.92
C GLN A 79 -3.47 4.06 8.65
N LEU A 80 -2.89 3.07 9.34
CA LEU A 80 -3.33 1.68 9.25
C LEU A 80 -4.78 1.53 9.73
N LEU A 81 -5.12 2.11 10.88
CA LEU A 81 -6.48 2.10 11.41
C LEU A 81 -7.48 2.75 10.46
N GLY A 82 -7.16 3.93 9.91
CA GLY A 82 -8.00 4.59 8.92
C GLY A 82 -8.18 3.76 7.65
N SER A 83 -7.15 3.03 7.23
CA SER A 83 -7.24 2.13 6.07
C SER A 83 -8.13 0.91 6.34
N LEU A 84 -8.11 0.38 7.58
CA LEU A 84 -9.01 -0.70 8.01
C LEU A 84 -10.47 -0.25 8.07
N GLN A 85 -10.75 0.97 8.53
CA GLN A 85 -12.09 1.54 8.51
C GLN A 85 -12.61 1.71 7.08
N LYS A 86 -11.79 2.29 6.19
CA LYS A 86 -12.14 2.41 4.77
C LYS A 86 -12.37 1.05 4.11
N LYS A 87 -11.60 0.03 4.48
CA LYS A 87 -11.80 -1.34 3.99
C LYS A 87 -13.20 -1.86 4.35
N LYS A 88 -13.61 -1.73 5.61
CA LYS A 88 -14.95 -2.18 6.06
C LYS A 88 -16.06 -1.43 5.33
N ALA A 89 -15.98 -0.10 5.25
CA ALA A 89 -16.98 0.70 4.55
C ALA A 89 -17.13 0.29 3.07
N LEU A 90 -16.02 -0.02 2.38
CA LEU A 90 -16.08 -0.51 1.01
C LEU A 90 -16.61 -1.95 0.90
N GLU A 91 -16.30 -2.82 1.87
CA GLU A 91 -16.86 -4.19 1.93
C GLU A 91 -18.38 -4.12 2.11
N ASP A 92 -18.89 -3.27 3.00
CA ASP A 92 -20.32 -3.09 3.24
C ASP A 92 -21.03 -2.54 1.98
N ILE A 93 -20.45 -1.54 1.31
CA ILE A 93 -20.97 -0.99 0.04
C ILE A 93 -21.01 -2.06 -1.06
N GLU A 94 -19.98 -2.91 -1.18
CA GLU A 94 -19.93 -3.98 -2.17
C GLU A 94 -20.98 -5.08 -1.88
N ILE A 95 -21.23 -5.39 -0.61
CA ILE A 95 -22.27 -6.35 -0.18
C ILE A 95 -23.66 -5.83 -0.52
N VAL A 96 -23.95 -4.56 -0.20
CA VAL A 96 -25.25 -3.92 -0.52
C VAL A 96 -25.45 -3.86 -2.04
N MET A 97 -24.42 -3.49 -2.82
CA MET A 97 -24.50 -3.48 -4.28
C MET A 97 -24.72 -4.87 -4.90
N LYS A 98 -24.33 -5.95 -4.20
CA LYS A 98 -24.57 -7.33 -4.63
C LYS A 98 -25.88 -7.92 -4.08
N GLY A 99 -26.71 -7.12 -3.40
CA GLY A 99 -28.01 -7.54 -2.88
C GLY A 99 -27.98 -8.35 -1.58
N GLY A 100 -26.89 -8.27 -0.80
CA GLY A 100 -26.80 -8.88 0.53
C GLY A 100 -27.25 -7.93 1.64
N GLU A 101 -27.96 -8.46 2.65
CA GLU A 101 -28.32 -7.69 3.85
C GLU A 101 -27.13 -7.60 4.81
N THR A 102 -26.78 -6.38 5.23
CA THR A 102 -25.77 -6.10 6.26
C THR A 102 -26.28 -6.55 7.62
N LYS A 103 -25.49 -7.34 8.36
CA LYS A 103 -25.78 -7.72 9.76
C LYS A 103 -25.36 -6.64 10.73
#